data_AF-A0A8X6X7A1-F1
#
_entry.id   AF-A0A8X6X7A1-F1
#
_cell.length_a   1.000
_cell.length_b   1.000
_cell.length_c   1.000
_cell.angle_alpha   90.00
_cell.angle_beta   90.00
_cell.angle_gamma   90.00
#
_symmetry.space_group_name_H-M   'P 1'
#
loop_
_entity.id
_entity.type
_entity.pdbx_description
1 polymer ?
#
loop_
_entity_poly.entity_id
_entity_poly.type
_entity_poly.pdbx_seq_one_letter_code
_entity_poly.pdbx_strand_id
1 'polypeptide(L)'
;MTCSLKFKNNRTATVTTSGIAELPCHIVIIGTKGQIKVPNPMYVATKIETKDKVYDFPLPEPVIPANYPNSTGLKYEAMEVRKCLQNGRIESLTMPLKDSEMLAEIMDEIRRQLGVVYPDEDVI
;
A
#
# COMPACT_ATOMS: atom_id res chain seq x y z
N MET A 1 -1.47 0.66 -16.31
CA MET A 1 -0.19 1.35 -16.10
C MET A 1 0.79 0.38 -15.47
N THR A 2 2.06 0.41 -15.88
CA THR A 2 3.15 -0.30 -15.21
C THR A 2 4.28 0.67 -14.94
N CYS A 3 4.82 0.69 -13.72
CA CYS A 3 6.01 1.46 -13.37
C CYS A 3 7.08 0.55 -12.78
N SER A 4 8.35 0.94 -12.97
CA SER A 4 9.51 0.27 -12.38
C SER A 4 10.34 1.26 -11.58
N LEU A 5 10.49 0.97 -10.29
CA LEU A 5 11.21 1.79 -9.32
C LEU A 5 12.58 1.15 -9.03
N LYS A 6 13.63 1.98 -9.01
CA LYS A 6 14.98 1.56 -8.63
C LYS A 6 15.30 2.08 -7.23
N PHE A 7 15.76 1.18 -6.37
CA PHE A 7 16.15 1.49 -5.00
C PHE A 7 17.64 1.24 -4.78
N LYS A 8 18.19 1.83 -3.72
CA LYS A 8 19.57 1.58 -3.27
C LYS A 8 19.83 0.07 -3.13
N ASN A 9 21.08 -0.33 -3.36
CA ASN A 9 21.56 -1.71 -3.29
C ASN A 9 20.97 -2.62 -4.39
N ASN A 10 20.82 -2.10 -5.61
CA ASN A 10 20.36 -2.84 -6.80
C ASN A 10 19.00 -3.53 -6.62
N ARG A 11 18.14 -2.97 -5.77
CA ARG A 11 16.77 -3.46 -5.57
C ARG A 11 15.84 -2.76 -6.54
N THR A 12 14.85 -3.49 -7.03
CA THR A 12 13.84 -2.95 -7.94
C THR A 12 12.46 -3.36 -7.47
N ALA A 13 11.45 -2.56 -7.80
CA ALA A 13 10.05 -2.93 -7.66
C ALA A 13 9.32 -2.61 -8.97
N THR A 14 8.39 -3.47 -9.36
CA THR A 14 7.50 -3.23 -10.48
C THR A 14 6.08 -3.24 -9.98
N VAL A 15 5.32 -2.19 -10.28
CA VAL A 15 3.91 -2.06 -9.89
C VAL A 15 3.07 -1.93 -11.13
N THR A 16 2.05 -2.76 -11.25
CA THR A 16 1.09 -2.73 -12.36
C THR A 16 -0.30 -2.49 -11.79
N THR A 17 -0.99 -1.48 -12.32
CA THR A 17 -2.36 -1.13 -11.96
C THR A 17 -3.23 -1.02 -13.21
N SER A 18 -4.52 -1.30 -13.09
CA SER A 18 -5.48 -1.16 -14.19
C SER A 18 -6.84 -0.79 -13.65
N GLY A 19 -7.51 0.16 -14.30
CA GLY A 19 -8.92 0.47 -14.06
C GLY A 19 -9.89 -0.26 -15.00
N ILE A 20 -9.37 -1.09 -15.92
CA ILE A 20 -10.15 -1.73 -16.99
C ILE A 20 -10.03 -3.26 -16.92
N ALA A 21 -8.82 -3.76 -16.64
CA ALA A 21 -8.51 -5.19 -16.63
C ALA A 21 -8.34 -5.68 -15.19
N GLU A 22 -8.91 -6.84 -14.88
CA GLU A 22 -8.64 -7.53 -13.63
C GLU A 22 -7.19 -7.99 -13.58
N LEU A 23 -6.53 -7.72 -12.46
CA LEU A 23 -5.16 -8.13 -12.19
C LEU A 23 -5.12 -9.11 -11.01
N PRO A 24 -4.06 -9.91 -10.86
CA PRO A 24 -3.92 -10.84 -9.75
C PRO A 24 -3.94 -10.21 -8.34
N CYS A 25 -3.77 -8.88 -8.22
CA CYS A 25 -3.88 -8.10 -6.97
C CYS A 25 -3.14 -8.69 -5.76
N HIS A 26 -1.90 -9.16 -5.97
CA HIS A 26 -1.01 -9.69 -4.93
C HIS A 26 0.33 -8.94 -4.92
N ILE A 27 1.07 -9.05 -3.82
CA ILE A 27 2.45 -8.55 -3.69
C ILE A 27 3.38 -9.75 -3.56
N VAL A 28 4.53 -9.73 -4.25
CA VAL A 28 5.63 -10.69 -4.04
C VAL A 28 6.91 -9.92 -3.76
N ILE A 29 7.56 -10.25 -2.64
CA ILE A 29 8.87 -9.75 -2.27
C ILE A 29 9.85 -10.91 -2.40
N ILE A 30 10.81 -10.79 -3.32
CA ILE A 30 11.78 -11.84 -3.63
C ILE A 30 13.15 -11.41 -3.10
N GLY A 31 13.80 -12.30 -2.36
CA GLY A 31 15.16 -12.12 -1.86
C GLY A 31 15.99 -13.38 -2.06
N THR A 32 17.25 -13.34 -1.63
CA THR A 32 18.21 -14.44 -1.79
C THR A 32 17.84 -15.71 -1.02
N LYS A 33 16.96 -15.61 -0.02
CA LYS A 33 16.54 -16.73 0.84
C LYS A 33 15.16 -17.29 0.50
N GLY A 34 14.48 -16.72 -0.49
CA GLY A 34 13.12 -17.10 -0.86
C GLY A 34 12.23 -15.89 -1.10
N GLN A 35 10.92 -16.10 -0.98
CA GLN A 35 9.92 -15.08 -1.25
C GLN A 35 8.88 -14.98 -0.13
N ILE A 36 8.34 -13.77 0.01
CA ILE A 36 7.15 -13.47 0.80
C ILE A 36 6.06 -13.05 -0.18
N LYS A 37 4.87 -13.62 -0.06
CA LYS A 37 3.72 -13.29 -0.89
C LYS A 37 2.56 -12.82 -0.02
N VAL A 38 1.95 -11.70 -0.41
CA VAL A 38 0.70 -11.21 0.15
C VAL A 38 -0.38 -11.46 -0.91
N PRO A 39 -1.25 -12.46 -0.74
CA PRO A 39 -2.27 -12.81 -1.74
C PRO A 39 -3.35 -11.73 -1.87
N ASN A 40 -4.19 -11.88 -2.90
CA ASN A 40 -5.36 -11.04 -3.12
C ASN A 40 -6.36 -11.18 -1.95
N PRO A 41 -6.92 -10.09 -1.40
CA PRO A 41 -6.68 -8.68 -1.73
C PRO A 41 -5.53 -8.05 -0.95
N MET A 42 -4.41 -7.75 -1.63
CA MET A 42 -3.19 -7.25 -0.98
C MET A 42 -3.36 -5.90 -0.26
N TYR A 43 -4.32 -5.08 -0.69
CA TYR A 43 -4.60 -3.75 -0.13
C TYR A 43 -5.39 -3.81 1.19
N VAL A 44 -5.95 -4.97 1.55
CA VAL A 44 -6.64 -5.23 2.83
C VAL A 44 -6.31 -6.65 3.31
N ALA A 45 -5.01 -6.96 3.30
CA ALA A 45 -4.50 -8.32 3.50
C ALA A 45 -4.77 -8.88 4.89
N THR A 46 -5.20 -10.15 4.93
CA THR A 46 -5.37 -10.97 6.15
C THR A 46 -4.50 -12.22 6.12
N LYS A 47 -3.63 -12.35 5.11
CA LYS A 47 -2.80 -13.53 4.91
C LYS A 47 -1.42 -13.12 4.40
N ILE A 48 -0.39 -13.84 4.85
CA ILE A 48 0.98 -13.73 4.34
C ILE A 48 1.50 -15.15 4.12
N GLU A 49 2.05 -15.41 2.93
CA GLU A 49 2.63 -16.70 2.55
C GLU A 49 4.15 -16.56 2.49
N THR A 50 4.85 -17.49 3.14
CA THR A 50 6.30 -17.65 3.05
C THR A 50 6.62 -19.04 2.51
N LYS A 51 7.89 -19.33 2.23
CA LYS A 51 8.31 -20.68 1.82
C LYS A 51 7.87 -21.77 2.82
N ASP A 52 7.94 -21.46 4.11
CA ASP A 52 7.80 -22.47 5.16
C ASP A 52 6.41 -22.48 5.81
N LYS A 53 5.68 -21.36 5.73
CA LYS A 53 4.44 -21.18 6.47
C LYS A 53 3.51 -20.14 5.84
N VAL A 54 2.21 -20.38 6.01
CA VAL A 54 1.14 -19.39 5.82
C VAL A 54 0.75 -18.80 7.18
N TYR A 55 0.64 -17.48 7.23
CA TYR A 55 0.22 -16.70 8.39
C TYR A 55 -1.15 -16.11 8.09
N ASP A 56 -2.12 -16.40 8.96
CA ASP A 56 -3.48 -15.86 8.91
C ASP A 56 -3.68 -14.82 10.01
N PHE A 57 -4.31 -13.71 9.65
CA PHE A 57 -4.62 -12.56 10.49
C PHE A 57 -6.12 -12.26 10.37
N PRO A 58 -6.98 -13.07 11.02
CA PRO A 58 -8.43 -12.92 10.89
C PRO A 58 -8.88 -11.55 11.42
N LEU A 59 -9.83 -10.94 10.70
CA LEU A 59 -10.53 -9.76 11.17
C LEU A 59 -11.72 -10.17 12.04
N PRO A 60 -12.09 -9.37 13.06
CA PRO A 60 -13.33 -9.63 13.77
C PRO A 60 -14.52 -9.39 12.85
N GLU A 61 -15.65 -9.98 13.21
CA GLU A 61 -16.90 -9.76 12.53
C GLU A 61 -17.28 -8.27 12.57
N PRO A 62 -17.72 -7.70 11.43
CA PRO A 62 -18.14 -6.31 11.38
C PRO A 62 -19.44 -6.13 12.17
N VAL A 63 -19.53 -5.05 12.95
CA VAL A 63 -20.75 -4.69 13.69
C VAL A 63 -21.86 -4.19 12.75
N ILE A 64 -21.47 -3.59 11.63
CA ILE A 64 -22.36 -3.11 10.57
C ILE A 64 -21.81 -3.54 9.21
N PRO A 65 -22.67 -3.80 8.21
CA PRO A 65 -22.22 -4.09 6.85
C PRO A 65 -21.31 -2.98 6.32
N ALA A 66 -20.17 -3.36 5.74
CA ALA A 66 -19.25 -2.42 5.12
C ALA A 66 -19.43 -2.38 3.60
N ASN A 67 -19.17 -1.21 3.01
CA ASN A 67 -19.25 -1.03 1.55
C ASN A 67 -18.08 -1.71 0.81
N TYR A 68 -16.93 -1.89 1.47
CA TYR A 68 -15.72 -2.45 0.86
C TYR A 68 -15.20 -3.68 1.62
N PRO A 69 -14.53 -4.62 0.93
CA PRO A 69 -13.98 -5.82 1.54
C PRO A 69 -13.06 -5.51 2.72
N ASN A 70 -13.14 -6.33 3.78
CA ASN A 70 -12.23 -6.26 4.92
C ASN A 70 -12.14 -4.87 5.60
N SER A 71 -13.14 -4.00 5.45
CA SER A 71 -13.13 -2.64 6.03
C SER A 71 -13.05 -2.63 7.55
N THR A 72 -13.36 -3.73 8.23
CA THR A 72 -13.09 -3.88 9.68
C THR A 72 -11.61 -3.65 10.02
N GLY A 73 -10.70 -3.82 9.06
CA GLY A 73 -9.28 -3.49 9.20
C GLY A 73 -8.98 -2.00 9.39
N LEU A 74 -9.86 -1.08 8.97
CA LEU A 74 -9.68 0.37 9.16
C LEU A 74 -9.58 0.76 10.65
N LYS A 75 -10.03 -0.10 11.57
CA LYS A 75 -9.81 0.11 13.00
C LYS A 75 -8.32 0.23 13.36
N TYR A 76 -7.42 -0.43 12.61
CA TYR A 76 -5.99 -0.44 12.93
C TYR A 76 -5.35 0.92 12.70
N GLU A 77 -5.69 1.61 11.61
CA GLU A 77 -5.25 2.99 11.38
C GLU A 77 -5.91 3.97 12.36
N ALA A 78 -7.20 3.79 12.68
CA ALA A 78 -7.86 4.59 13.71
C ALA A 78 -7.20 4.44 15.09
N MET A 79 -6.76 3.23 15.44
CA MET A 79 -6.00 2.96 16.66
C MET A 79 -4.63 3.65 16.65
N GLU A 80 -3.93 3.68 15.52
CA GLU A 80 -2.64 4.38 15.42
C GLU A 80 -2.82 5.90 15.57
N VAL A 81 -3.85 6.49 14.97
CA VAL A 81 -4.18 7.93 15.16
C VAL A 81 -4.44 8.21 16.63
N ARG A 82 -5.30 7.41 17.28
CA ARG A 82 -5.56 7.53 18.72
C ARG A 82 -4.28 7.47 19.53
N LYS A 83 -3.40 6.51 19.23
CA LYS A 83 -2.10 6.35 19.91
C LYS A 83 -1.21 7.58 19.69
N CYS A 84 -1.19 8.17 18.50
CA CYS A 84 -0.42 9.38 18.23
C CYS A 84 -0.90 10.55 19.09
N LEU A 85 -2.21 10.81 19.08
CA LEU A 85 -2.82 11.87 19.87
C LEU A 85 -2.58 11.71 21.36
N GLN A 86 -2.73 10.49 21.89
CA GLN A 86 -2.48 10.20 23.31
C GLN A 86 -1.03 10.43 23.74
N ASN A 87 -0.08 10.32 22.81
CA ASN A 87 1.34 10.57 23.07
C ASN A 87 1.79 11.97 22.63
N GLY A 88 0.86 12.88 22.29
CA GLY A 88 1.18 14.24 21.85
C GLY A 88 1.98 14.30 20.54
N ARG A 89 1.90 13.27 19.70
CA ARG A 89 2.57 13.26 18.39
C ARG A 89 1.74 13.98 17.34
N ILE A 90 2.42 14.69 16.45
CA ILE A 90 1.82 15.37 15.30
C ILE A 90 1.79 14.50 14.04
N GLU A 91 2.46 13.35 14.05
CA GLU A 91 2.53 12.40 12.94
C GLU A 91 2.65 10.95 13.42
N SER A 92 2.37 10.00 12.51
CA SER A 92 2.51 8.57 12.75
C SER A 92 3.96 8.12 12.61
N LEU A 93 4.40 7.23 13.49
CA LEU A 93 5.73 6.59 13.34
C LEU A 93 5.73 5.52 12.25
N THR A 94 4.55 4.99 11.90
CA THR A 94 4.40 3.98 10.84
C THR A 94 4.21 4.63 9.46
N MET A 95 3.61 5.81 9.41
CA MET A 95 3.47 6.63 8.20
C MET A 95 3.82 8.09 8.52
N PRO A 96 5.12 8.43 8.58
CA PRO A 96 5.57 9.81 8.77
C PRO A 96 5.12 10.71 7.61
N LEU A 97 5.04 12.02 7.86
CA LEU A 97 4.64 13.00 6.84
C LEU A 97 5.55 12.94 5.61
N LYS A 98 6.86 12.78 5.85
CA LYS A 98 7.87 12.65 4.80
C LYS A 98 7.64 11.45 3.87
N ASP A 99 7.12 10.34 4.39
CA ASP A 99 6.84 9.17 3.54
C ASP A 99 5.60 9.42 2.67
N SER A 100 4.65 10.22 3.16
CA SER A 100 3.49 10.67 2.37
C SER A 100 3.91 11.65 1.26
N GLU A 101 4.80 12.60 1.56
CA GLU A 101 5.40 13.50 0.55
C GLU A 101 6.15 12.69 -0.53
N MET A 102 7.02 11.76 -0.13
CA MET A 102 7.76 10.91 -1.06
C MET A 102 6.82 10.09 -1.97
N LEU A 103 5.73 9.55 -1.41
CA LEU A 103 4.74 8.82 -2.20
C LEU A 103 4.04 9.74 -3.21
N ALA A 104 3.68 10.96 -2.81
CA ALA A 104 3.08 11.96 -3.70
C ALA A 104 4.02 12.31 -4.86
N GLU A 105 5.29 12.61 -4.57
CA GLU A 105 6.32 12.90 -5.59
C GLU A 105 6.48 11.74 -6.60
N ILE A 106 6.47 10.49 -6.13
CA ILE A 106 6.55 9.31 -7.00
C ILE A 106 5.31 9.23 -7.91
N MET A 107 4.12 9.44 -7.36
CA MET A 107 2.88 9.40 -8.14
C MET A 107 2.84 10.53 -9.19
N ASP A 108 3.28 11.73 -8.84
CA ASP A 108 3.35 12.88 -9.73
C ASP A 108 4.34 12.65 -10.87
N GLU A 109 5.52 12.12 -10.58
CA GLU A 109 6.50 11.79 -11.61
C GLU A 109 5.99 10.70 -12.57
N ILE A 110 5.26 9.69 -12.05
CA ILE A 110 4.62 8.68 -12.88
C ILE A 110 3.57 9.32 -13.80
N ARG A 111 2.70 10.20 -13.28
CA ARG A 111 1.68 10.91 -14.08
C ARG A 111 2.33 11.78 -15.15
N ARG A 112 3.38 12.53 -14.80
CA ARG A 112 4.15 13.38 -15.71
C ARG A 112 4.73 12.58 -16.88
N GLN A 113 5.34 11.42 -16.62
CA GLN A 113 5.88 10.55 -17.68
C GLN A 113 4.79 9.98 -18.61
N LEU A 114 3.56 9.84 -18.12
CA LEU A 114 2.42 9.35 -18.90
C LEU A 114 1.66 10.47 -19.62
N GLY A 115 2.02 11.74 -19.38
CA GLY A 115 1.30 12.90 -19.92
C GLY A 115 -0.09 13.09 -19.31
N VAL A 116 -0.34 12.60 -18.10
CA VAL A 116 -1.61 12.79 -17.39
C VAL A 116 -1.53 14.07 -16.55
N VAL A 117 -2.31 15.09 -16.94
CA VAL A 117 -2.39 16.39 -16.27
C VAL A 117 -3.80 16.61 -15.76
N TYR A 118 -3.94 17.06 -14.51
CA TYR A 118 -5.25 17.39 -13.95
C TYR A 118 -5.66 18.83 -14.28
N PRO A 119 -6.97 19.14 -14.35
CA PRO A 119 -7.45 20.48 -14.72
C PRO A 119 -6.95 21.61 -13.82
N ASP A 120 -6.68 21.30 -12.55
CA ASP A 120 -6.26 22.28 -11.53
C ASP A 120 -4.72 22.40 -11.40
N GLU A 121 -3.96 21.71 -12.26
CA GLU A 121 -2.50 21.83 -12.30
C GLU A 121 -2.08 22.89 -13.31
N ASP A 122 -1.43 23.96 -12.83
CA ASP A 122 -0.77 24.92 -13.71
C ASP A 122 0.29 24.17 -14.54
N VAL A 123 0.23 24.30 -15.86
CA VAL A 123 1.23 23.74 -16.77
C VAL A 123 2.53 24.53 -16.56
N ILE A 124 3.45 23.99 -15.75
CA ILE A 124 4.79 24.56 -15.57
C ILE A 124 5.68 24.20 -16.77
#